data_AF-A0A933FMD2-F1
#
_entry.id   AF-A0A933FMD2-F1
#
_cell.length_a   1.000
_cell.length_b   1.000
_cell.length_c   1.000
_cell.angle_alpha   90.00
_cell.angle_beta   90.00
_cell.angle_gamma   90.00
#
_symmetry.space_group_name_H-M   'P 1'
#
loop_
_entity.id
_entity.type
_entity.pdbx_description
1 polymer ?
#
loop_
_entity_poly.entity_id
_entity_poly.type
_entity_poly.pdbx_seq_one_letter_code
_entity_poly.pdbx_strand_id
1 'polypeptide(L)' 'MADGKSITNYDLGEILEGIKWEREHTVDSFIALELAMDHLERIPDYYTRRLRLERDALSDRLLQM' A
#
# COMPACT_ATOMS: atom_id res chain seq x y z
N MET A 1 4.20 -5.16 -13.40
CA MET A 1 4.82 -3.84 -13.51
C MET A 1 3.74 -2.90 -14.04
N ALA A 2 3.54 -1.77 -13.38
CA ALA A 2 2.49 -0.81 -13.66
C ALA A 2 2.90 0.25 -14.70
N ASP A 3 4.12 0.18 -15.23
CA ASP A 3 4.66 1.05 -16.28
C ASP A 3 3.66 1.40 -17.38
N GLY A 4 3.45 2.70 -17.57
CA GLY A 4 2.59 3.24 -18.63
C GLY A 4 1.09 3.04 -18.39
N LYS A 5 0.67 2.47 -17.27
CA LYS A 5 -0.75 2.33 -16.92
C LYS A 5 -1.29 3.61 -16.28
N SER A 6 -2.56 3.88 -16.50
CA SER A 6 -3.24 5.01 -15.87
C SER A 6 -3.44 4.74 -14.38
N ILE A 7 -3.18 5.75 -13.54
CA ILE A 7 -3.50 5.72 -12.11
C ILE A 7 -4.99 5.48 -11.84
N THR A 8 -5.86 5.87 -12.78
CA THR A 8 -7.32 5.68 -12.67
C THR A 8 -7.77 4.22 -12.84
N ASN A 9 -6.84 3.31 -13.15
CA ASN A 9 -7.14 1.87 -13.24
C ASN A 9 -7.19 1.20 -11.87
N TYR A 10 -6.74 1.89 -10.82
CA TYR A 10 -6.64 1.36 -9.46
C TYR A 10 -7.67 2.02 -8.54
N ASP A 11 -8.03 1.32 -7.47
CA ASP A 11 -8.90 1.90 -6.44
C ASP A 11 -8.23 3.12 -5.80
N LEU A 12 -9.00 4.21 -5.65
CA LEU A 12 -8.48 5.46 -5.12
C LEU A 12 -8.02 5.33 -3.66
N GLY A 13 -8.74 4.56 -2.84
CA GLY A 13 -8.39 4.35 -1.45
C GLY A 13 -7.07 3.60 -1.32
N GLU A 14 -6.90 2.55 -2.11
CA GLU A 14 -5.66 1.76 -2.15
C GLU A 14 -4.47 2.58 -2.64
N ILE A 15 -4.64 3.41 -3.68
CA ILE A 15 -3.58 4.29 -4.16
C ILE A 15 -3.17 5.31 -3.10
N LEU A 16 -4.13 5.94 -2.42
CA LEU A 16 -3.83 6.94 -1.40
C LEU A 16 -3.12 6.34 -0.19
N GLU A 17 -3.58 5.18 0.30
CA GLU A 17 -2.90 4.50 1.40
C GLU A 17 -1.52 3.98 0.97
N GLY A 18 -1.40 3.52 -0.28
CA GLY A 18 -0.14 3.08 -0.84
C GLY A 18 0.91 4.18 -0.91
N ILE A 19 0.57 5.33 -1.50
CA ILE A 19 1.48 6.49 -1.57
C ILE A 19 1.92 6.91 -0.17
N LYS A 20 1.00 6.92 0.81
CA LYS A 20 1.31 7.26 2.20
C LYS A 20 2.34 6.29 2.79
N TRP A 21 2.14 4.99 2.60
CA TRP A 21 3.04 3.95 3.09
C TRP A 21 4.42 3.97 2.41
N GLU A 22 4.47 4.05 1.08
CA GLU A 22 5.74 4.01 0.36
C GLU A 22 6.60 5.26 0.64
N ARG A 23 5.98 6.40 0.98
CA ARG A 23 6.70 7.61 1.41
C ARG A 23 7.42 7.47 2.76
N GLU A 24 7.14 6.43 3.53
CA GLU A 24 7.95 6.08 4.72
C GLU A 24 9.30 5.46 4.33
N HIS A 25 9.41 4.97 3.09
CA HIS A 25 10.56 4.22 2.57
C HIS A 25 11.33 4.99 1.48
N THR A 26 10.70 5.98 0.85
CA THR A 26 11.33 6.86 -0.14
C THR A 26 10.87 8.31 -0.03
N VAL A 27 11.75 9.25 -0.36
CA VAL A 27 11.42 10.69 -0.40
C VAL A 27 10.87 11.14 -1.75
N ASP A 28 11.06 10.34 -2.80
CA ASP A 28 10.56 10.64 -4.14
C ASP A 28 9.10 10.21 -4.28
N SER A 29 8.22 11.17 -4.53
CA SER A 29 6.78 10.93 -4.62
C SER A 29 6.37 10.17 -5.88
N PHE A 30 7.14 10.25 -6.96
CA PHE A 30 6.89 9.47 -8.18
C PHE A 30 7.33 8.02 -7.99
N ILE A 31 8.43 7.77 -7.29
CA ILE A 31 8.84 6.41 -6.92
C ILE A 31 7.80 5.79 -5.97
N ALA A 32 7.32 6.54 -4.98
CA ALA A 32 6.27 6.06 -4.07
C ALA A 32 4.97 5.70 -4.82
N LEU A 33 4.57 6.54 -5.77
CA LEU A 33 3.41 6.28 -6.63
C LEU A 33 3.62 5.01 -7.48
N GLU A 34 4.77 4.87 -8.13
CA GLU A 34 5.08 3.71 -8.96
C GLU A 34 5.03 2.43 -8.13
N LEU A 35 5.69 2.38 -6.96
CA LEU A 35 5.66 1.23 -6.07
C LEU A 35 4.23 0.86 -5.64
N ALA A 36 3.41 1.86 -5.29
CA ALA A 36 2.01 1.63 -4.96
C ALA A 36 1.22 1.03 -6.12
N MET A 37 1.38 1.58 -7.32
CA MET A 37 0.75 1.03 -8.53
C MET A 37 1.26 -0.39 -8.83
N ASP A 38 2.55 -0.66 -8.62
CA ASP A 38 3.17 -1.96 -8.86
C ASP A 38 2.67 -3.06 -7.93
N HIS A 39 2.37 -2.69 -6.68
CA HIS A 39 1.72 -3.57 -5.72
C HIS A 39 0.26 -3.85 -6.11
N LEU A 40 -0.50 -2.82 -6.47
CA LEU A 40 -1.92 -2.95 -6.84
C LEU A 40 -2.13 -3.68 -8.17
N GLU A 41 -1.16 -3.60 -9.08
CA GLU A 41 -1.14 -4.40 -10.31
C GLU A 41 -1.11 -5.91 -10.02
N ARG A 42 -0.47 -6.31 -8.92
CA ARG A 42 -0.36 -7.73 -8.53
C ARG A 42 -1.49 -8.14 -7.60
N ILE A 43 -1.86 -7.27 -6.66
CA ILE A 43 -2.84 -7.52 -5.60
C ILE A 43 -3.70 -6.26 -5.45
N PRO A 44 -4.92 -6.22 -6.01
CA PRO A 44 -5.73 -5.00 -6.05
C PRO A 44 -6.10 -4.38 -4.70
N ASP A 45 -6.03 -5.15 -3.60
CA ASP A 45 -6.34 -4.74 -2.22
C ASP A 45 -5.13 -4.85 -1.28
N TYR A 46 -3.91 -4.71 -1.83
CA TYR A 46 -2.65 -4.92 -1.14
C TYR A 46 -2.55 -4.13 0.19
N TYR A 47 -2.87 -2.83 0.16
CA TYR A 47 -2.70 -1.95 1.32
C TYR A 47 -3.77 -2.18 2.37
N THR A 48 -4.99 -2.52 1.97
CA THR A 48 -6.02 -3.00 2.91
C THR A 48 -5.57 -4.27 3.64
N ARG A 49 -4.97 -5.24 2.94
CA ARG A 49 -4.44 -6.46 3.57
C ARG A 49 -3.30 -6.14 4.52
N ARG A 50 -2.40 -5.25 4.12
CA ARG A 50 -1.27 -4.78 4.92
C ARG A 50 -1.74 -4.18 6.25
N LEU A 51 -2.69 -3.25 6.21
CA LEU A 51 -3.28 -2.62 7.40
C LEU A 51 -3.97 -3.63 8.32
N ARG A 52 -4.67 -4.61 7.75
CA ARG A 52 -5.30 -5.68 8.53
C ARG A 52 -4.25 -6.50 9.30
N LEU A 53 -3.17 -6.90 8.63
CA LEU A 53 -2.08 -7.65 9.25
C LEU A 53 -1.40 -6.86 10.37
N GLU A 54 -1.17 -5.56 10.18
CA GLU A 54 -0.61 -4.70 11.24
C GLU A 54 -1.52 -4.61 12.46
N ARG A 55 -2.82 -4.41 12.24
CA ARG A 55 -3.82 -4.37 13.31
C ARG A 55 -3.88 -5.69 14.07
N ASP A 56 -3.90 -6.81 13.36
CA ASP A 56 -4.01 -8.13 13.95
C ASP A 56 -2.73 -8.45 14.76
N ALA A 57 -1.54 -8.11 14.24
CA ALA A 57 -0.28 -8.24 14.96
C ALA A 57 -0.22 -7.37 16.23
N LEU A 58 -0.75 -6.14 16.18
CA LEU A 58 -0.87 -5.28 17.35
C LEU A 58 -1.81 -5.88 18.40
N SER A 59 -2.96 -6.41 17.97
CA SER A 59 -3.92 -7.09 18.83
C SER A 59 -3.31 -8.31 19.52
N ASP A 60 -2.62 -9.17 18.77
CA ASP A 60 -1.96 -10.35 19.32
C ASP A 60 -0.89 -9.98 20.36
N ARG A 61 -0.12 -8.91 20.09
CA ARG A 61 0.86 -8.39 21.05
C ARG A 61 0.20 -7.89 22.33
N LEU A 62 -0.93 -7.20 22.24
CA LEU A 62 -1.65 -6.67 23.41
C LEU A 62 -2.29 -7.78 24.25
N LEU A 63 -2.78 -8.86 23.62
CA LEU A 63 -3.37 -10.00 24.33
C LEU A 63 -2.34 -10.91 25.01
N GLN A 64 -1.06 -10.81 24.63
CA GLN A 64 0.05 -11.56 25.21
C GLN A 64 0.76 -10.81 26.37
N MET A 65 0.36 -9.57 26.67
CA MET A 65 0.90 -8.74 27.75
C MET A 65 -0.01 -8.76 28.98
#